data_AF-A0A399G4J4-F1
#
_entry.id   AF-A0A399G4J4-F1
#
_cell.length_a   1.000
_cell.length_b   1.000
_cell.length_c   1.000
_cell.angle_alpha   90.00
_cell.angle_beta   90.00
_cell.angle_gamma   90.00
#
_symmetry.space_group_name_H-M   'P 1'
#
loop_
_entity.id
_entity.type
_entity.pdbx_description
1 polymer ?
#
loop_
_entity_poly.entity_id
_entity_poly.type
_entity_poly.pdbx_seq_one_letter_code
_entity_poly.pdbx_strand_id
1 'polypeptide(L)'
;MLPRHRYPHRNGTTTAYWSEPEVAAAYRDRFTGMQDRAERIERYEQDLAQVLDTTKRTFLIVSLLPDRSGTMQIDAHTADAFNREVLGQQPMIMGTSRTWMRTRVGPRRLFASTSSVNRETESQFACELHADGGGALANPVSERRDQFGAPSEGSLLGDETLVLGILSSLRFLGRHARDRAATTGTAVVRATICPASTEAPANLIFERGDFDDAARERTVRSTPVANAVADIDLLAEDGPELVAAAYRLASDLFQEFGLAEAIQLTREEALRRRYWSQRARPQLETWAEQAGIEWVDETVPL
;
A
#
# COMPACT_ATOMS: atom_id res chain seq x y z
N MET A 1 -35.35 -40.64 12.49
CA MET A 1 -34.20 -40.68 11.57
C MET A 1 -34.11 -39.29 10.92
N LEU A 2 -33.18 -38.44 11.36
CA LEU A 2 -33.06 -37.07 10.83
C LEU A 2 -32.49 -37.09 9.40
N PRO A 3 -32.92 -36.20 8.49
CA PRO A 3 -32.37 -36.14 7.13
C PRO A 3 -30.89 -35.76 7.18
N ARG A 4 -30.03 -36.52 6.52
CA ARG A 4 -28.62 -36.14 6.31
C ARG A 4 -28.57 -35.05 5.23
N HIS A 5 -28.53 -33.79 5.65
CA HIS A 5 -28.28 -32.68 4.73
C HIS A 5 -26.86 -32.77 4.18
N ARG A 6 -26.75 -32.81 2.85
CA ARG A 6 -25.47 -32.79 2.13
C ARG A 6 -25.42 -31.53 1.28
N TYR A 7 -24.33 -30.78 1.41
CA TYR A 7 -24.11 -29.50 0.75
C TYR A 7 -23.21 -29.70 -0.46
N PRO A 8 -23.61 -29.25 -1.67
CA PRO A 8 -22.78 -29.35 -2.85
C PRO A 8 -21.60 -28.37 -2.77
N HIS A 9 -20.38 -28.89 -2.92
CA HIS A 9 -19.13 -28.15 -3.01
C HIS A 9 -18.47 -28.41 -4.37
N ARG A 10 -18.10 -27.36 -5.09
CA ARG A 10 -17.53 -27.47 -6.44
C ARG A 10 -16.00 -27.52 -6.37
N ASN A 11 -15.41 -28.65 -6.76
CA ASN A 11 -13.96 -28.83 -6.94
C ASN A 11 -13.65 -28.91 -8.44
N GLY A 12 -13.39 -27.75 -9.05
CA GLY A 12 -13.15 -27.64 -10.49
C GLY A 12 -14.35 -28.11 -11.32
N THR A 13 -14.17 -29.18 -12.11
CA THR A 13 -15.23 -29.80 -12.92
C THR A 13 -16.09 -30.81 -12.17
N THR A 14 -15.76 -31.13 -10.91
CA THR A 14 -16.49 -32.12 -10.10
C THR A 14 -17.26 -31.47 -8.96
N THR A 15 -18.44 -32.00 -8.65
CA THR A 15 -19.23 -31.59 -7.47
C THR A 15 -19.09 -32.66 -6.40
N ALA A 16 -18.41 -32.33 -5.31
CA ALA A 16 -18.35 -33.16 -4.11
C ALA A 16 -19.50 -32.75 -3.16
N TYR A 17 -20.00 -33.69 -2.37
CA TYR A 17 -21.08 -33.41 -1.41
C TYR A 17 -20.55 -33.52 0.01
N TRP A 18 -20.52 -32.40 0.71
CA TRP A 18 -20.03 -32.31 2.09
C TRP A 18 -21.17 -32.48 3.08
N SER A 19 -20.86 -33.06 4.23
CA SER A 19 -21.73 -33.09 5.39
C SER A 19 -21.73 -31.74 6.12
N GLU A 20 -22.75 -31.46 6.92
CA GLU A 20 -22.85 -30.24 7.74
C GLU A 20 -21.60 -29.99 8.62
N PRO A 21 -21.00 -30.99 9.29
CA PRO A 21 -19.77 -30.79 10.05
C PRO A 21 -18.57 -30.41 9.17
N GLU A 22 -18.46 -30.94 7.95
CA GLU A 22 -17.38 -30.62 6.99
C GLU A 22 -17.53 -29.19 6.46
N VAL A 23 -18.76 -28.74 6.19
CA VAL A 23 -19.04 -27.35 5.84
C VAL A 23 -18.69 -26.42 7.02
N ALA A 24 -19.12 -26.77 8.23
CA ALA A 24 -18.81 -25.99 9.42
C ALA A 24 -17.31 -25.97 9.76
N ALA A 25 -16.57 -27.03 9.45
CA ALA A 25 -15.11 -27.08 9.59
C ALA A 25 -14.44 -26.19 8.53
N ALA A 26 -14.80 -26.30 7.26
CA ALA A 26 -14.23 -25.48 6.19
C ALA A 26 -14.53 -23.98 6.35
N TYR A 27 -15.72 -23.63 6.86
CA TYR A 27 -16.03 -22.25 7.24
C TYR A 27 -15.17 -21.79 8.41
N ARG A 28 -14.99 -22.61 9.45
CA ARG A 28 -14.10 -22.28 10.57
C ARG A 28 -12.66 -22.11 10.13
N ASP A 29 -12.12 -23.03 9.33
CA ASP A 29 -10.77 -22.95 8.78
C ASP A 29 -10.58 -21.68 7.94
N ARG A 30 -11.60 -21.29 7.17
CA ARG A 30 -11.60 -20.03 6.41
C ARG A 30 -11.60 -18.81 7.33
N PHE A 31 -12.40 -18.80 8.39
CA PHE A 31 -12.48 -17.69 9.35
C PHE A 31 -11.21 -17.56 10.20
N THR A 32 -10.68 -18.66 10.72
CA THR A 32 -9.41 -18.66 11.46
C THR A 32 -8.26 -18.23 10.55
N GLY A 33 -8.22 -18.72 9.32
CA GLY A 33 -7.23 -18.26 8.33
C GLY A 33 -7.35 -16.77 7.97
N MET A 34 -8.55 -16.18 8.04
CA MET A 34 -8.75 -14.73 7.83
C MET A 34 -8.25 -13.91 9.02
N GLN A 35 -8.51 -14.34 10.26
CA GLN A 35 -8.02 -13.67 11.47
C GLN A 35 -6.49 -13.70 11.55
N ASP A 36 -5.87 -14.86 11.33
CA ASP A 36 -4.42 -15.01 11.33
C ASP A 36 -3.75 -14.10 10.29
N ARG A 37 -4.39 -13.90 9.13
CA ARG A 37 -3.92 -13.00 8.08
C ARG A 37 -4.04 -11.54 8.48
N ALA A 38 -5.16 -11.13 9.07
CA ALA A 38 -5.37 -9.78 9.57
C ALA A 38 -4.32 -9.41 10.63
N GLU A 39 -4.11 -10.29 11.63
CA GLU A 39 -3.08 -10.09 12.65
C GLU A 39 -1.67 -10.06 12.07
N ARG A 40 -1.40 -10.81 10.99
CA ARG A 40 -0.09 -10.84 10.37
C ARG A 40 0.22 -9.60 9.56
N ILE A 41 -0.72 -9.10 8.76
CA ILE A 41 -0.52 -7.87 8.00
C ILE A 41 -0.42 -6.65 8.93
N GLU A 42 -1.18 -6.65 10.03
CA GLU A 42 -1.04 -5.63 11.10
C GLU A 42 0.34 -5.65 11.74
N ARG A 43 0.91 -6.84 12.00
CA ARG A 43 2.28 -6.94 12.54
C ARG A 43 3.32 -6.33 11.61
N TYR A 44 3.23 -6.52 10.29
CA TYR A 44 4.17 -5.90 9.35
C TYR A 44 4.16 -4.38 9.45
N GLU A 45 2.97 -3.78 9.63
CA GLU A 45 2.85 -2.34 9.81
C GLU A 45 3.35 -1.87 11.16
N GLN A 46 3.04 -2.59 12.23
CA GLN A 46 3.49 -2.27 13.59
C GLN A 46 5.02 -2.34 13.71
N ASP A 47 5.63 -3.40 13.18
CA ASP A 47 7.08 -3.59 13.17
C ASP A 47 7.76 -2.43 12.41
N LEU A 48 7.26 -2.10 11.22
CA LEU A 48 7.81 -0.99 10.43
C LEU A 48 7.57 0.35 11.14
N ALA A 49 6.37 0.59 11.70
CA ALA A 49 6.05 1.84 12.40
C ALA A 49 6.95 2.10 13.61
N GLN A 50 7.39 1.05 14.32
CA GLN A 50 8.30 1.18 15.47
C GLN A 50 9.67 1.74 15.10
N VAL A 51 10.10 1.57 13.85
CA VAL A 51 11.39 2.09 13.37
C VAL A 51 11.25 3.43 12.64
N LEU A 52 10.06 4.02 12.54
CA LEU A 52 9.86 5.32 11.89
C LEU A 52 10.04 6.49 12.88
N ASP A 53 10.66 7.58 12.41
CA ASP A 53 10.66 8.86 13.12
C ASP A 53 9.36 9.63 12.86
N THR A 54 8.33 9.28 13.64
CA THR A 54 7.00 9.88 13.60
C THR A 54 6.90 11.23 14.34
N THR A 55 8.00 11.71 14.94
CA THR A 55 8.03 12.97 15.70
C THR A 55 7.96 14.21 14.81
N LYS A 56 8.27 14.07 13.52
CA LYS A 56 8.31 15.20 12.57
C LYS A 56 7.57 14.90 11.28
N ARG A 57 7.13 13.66 11.06
CA ARG A 57 6.55 13.25 9.79
C ARG A 57 5.37 12.33 10.02
N THR A 58 4.44 12.39 9.08
CA THR A 58 3.41 11.36 8.90
C THR A 58 3.76 10.54 7.68
N PHE A 59 3.54 9.25 7.82
CA PHE A 59 3.83 8.22 6.85
C PHE A 59 2.53 7.58 6.38
N LEU A 60 2.46 7.30 5.09
CA LEU A 60 1.58 6.27 4.55
C LEU A 60 2.35 4.96 4.65
N ILE A 61 1.78 3.97 5.34
CA ILE A 61 2.29 2.60 5.33
C ILE A 61 1.36 1.76 4.46
N VAL A 62 1.91 1.11 3.45
CA VAL A 62 1.19 0.12 2.65
C VAL A 62 1.81 -1.24 2.89
N SER A 63 0.98 -2.24 3.08
CA SER A 63 1.39 -3.61 3.38
C SER A 63 0.71 -4.59 2.43
N LEU A 64 1.37 -5.73 2.20
CA LEU A 64 0.91 -6.80 1.35
C LEU A 64 1.16 -8.14 2.07
N LEU A 65 0.16 -9.01 2.06
CA LEU A 65 0.26 -10.37 2.55
C LEU A 65 -0.33 -11.35 1.53
N PRO A 66 0.49 -12.22 0.91
CA PRO A 66 0.00 -13.24 -0.01
C PRO A 66 -0.93 -14.24 0.68
N ASP A 67 -2.01 -14.66 0.00
CA ASP A 67 -2.86 -15.75 0.49
C ASP A 67 -2.12 -17.09 0.53
N ARG A 68 -1.11 -17.25 -0.33
CA ARG A 68 -0.19 -18.37 -0.36
C ARG A 68 1.23 -17.87 -0.12
N SER A 69 1.81 -18.25 1.01
CA SER A 69 3.18 -17.87 1.36
C SER A 69 4.19 -18.47 0.40
N GLY A 70 5.16 -17.64 0.02
CA GLY A 70 6.35 -18.02 -0.72
C GLY A 70 7.44 -18.57 0.18
N THR A 71 8.59 -18.87 -0.42
CA THR A 71 9.75 -19.43 0.29
C THR A 71 11.06 -18.85 -0.22
N MET A 72 11.21 -17.53 -0.12
CA MET A 72 12.48 -16.86 -0.38
C MET A 72 13.51 -17.29 0.67
N GLN A 73 14.67 -17.76 0.23
CA GLN A 73 15.79 -17.99 1.14
C GLN A 73 16.45 -16.65 1.48
N ILE A 74 16.82 -16.45 2.74
CA ILE A 74 17.59 -15.27 3.18
C ILE A 74 19.01 -15.72 3.44
N ASP A 75 19.86 -15.56 2.42
CA ASP A 75 21.29 -15.86 2.47
C ASP A 75 22.12 -14.71 1.89
N ALA A 76 23.45 -14.86 1.90
CA ALA A 76 24.36 -13.84 1.37
C ALA A 76 24.11 -13.55 -0.11
N HIS A 77 23.76 -14.58 -0.90
CA HIS A 77 23.49 -14.41 -2.33
C HIS A 77 22.24 -13.56 -2.57
N THR A 78 21.16 -13.85 -1.85
CA THR A 78 19.90 -13.09 -1.93
C THR A 78 20.10 -11.66 -1.44
N ALA A 79 20.87 -11.45 -0.37
CA ALA A 79 21.21 -10.12 0.11
C ALA A 79 22.00 -9.31 -0.92
N ASP A 80 23.02 -9.90 -1.54
CA ASP A 80 23.83 -9.24 -2.58
C ASP A 80 23.02 -8.96 -3.86
N ALA A 81 22.12 -9.87 -4.24
CA ALA A 81 21.20 -9.64 -5.36
C ALA A 81 20.27 -8.46 -5.07
N PHE A 82 19.64 -8.44 -3.90
CA PHE A 82 18.77 -7.35 -3.46
C PHE A 82 19.51 -6.01 -3.40
N ASN A 83 20.74 -5.99 -2.90
CA ASN A 83 21.56 -4.76 -2.84
C ASN A 83 21.80 -4.19 -4.24
N ARG A 84 22.21 -5.02 -5.19
CA ARG A 84 22.50 -4.58 -6.56
C ARG A 84 21.24 -4.12 -7.30
N GLU A 85 20.12 -4.76 -7.03
CA GLU A 85 18.85 -4.45 -7.66
C GLU A 85 18.26 -3.14 -7.12
N VAL A 86 18.28 -2.95 -5.80
CA VAL A 86 17.50 -1.88 -5.14
C VAL A 86 18.31 -0.61 -4.94
N LEU A 87 19.60 -0.71 -4.61
CA LEU A 87 20.39 0.50 -4.32
C LEU A 87 20.49 1.41 -5.55
N GLY A 88 20.28 2.71 -5.32
CA GLY A 88 20.24 3.70 -6.39
C GLY A 88 18.93 3.77 -7.17
N GLN A 89 18.00 2.82 -6.97
CA GLN A 89 16.66 2.90 -7.56
C GLN A 89 15.76 3.86 -6.79
N GLN A 90 14.78 4.43 -7.48
CA GLN A 90 13.77 5.29 -6.87
C GLN A 90 12.66 4.44 -6.23
N PRO A 91 12.18 4.80 -5.02
CA PRO A 91 11.10 4.08 -4.34
C PRO A 91 9.72 4.31 -4.99
N MET A 92 9.55 5.43 -5.70
CA MET A 92 8.28 5.84 -6.26
C MET A 92 8.21 5.60 -7.77
N ILE A 93 7.00 5.38 -8.29
CA ILE A 93 6.72 5.40 -9.75
C ILE A 93 7.20 6.71 -10.37
N MET A 94 7.03 7.79 -9.62
CA MET A 94 7.46 9.12 -10.02
C MET A 94 8.86 9.46 -9.56
N GLY A 95 9.55 10.24 -10.40
CA GLY A 95 10.91 10.67 -10.16
C GLY A 95 10.98 11.50 -8.87
N THR A 96 11.50 10.89 -7.81
CA THR A 96 11.88 11.62 -6.60
C THR A 96 13.37 11.90 -6.63
N SER A 97 13.81 12.93 -5.91
CA SER A 97 15.23 13.16 -5.65
C SER A 97 15.83 12.15 -4.66
N ARG A 98 15.08 11.11 -4.28
CA ARG A 98 15.48 10.09 -3.31
C ARG A 98 15.63 8.77 -4.03
N THR A 99 16.67 8.06 -3.66
CA THR A 99 16.93 6.68 -4.08
C THR A 99 17.13 5.83 -2.85
N TRP A 100 16.94 4.53 -2.96
CA TRP A 100 17.33 3.61 -1.90
C TRP A 100 18.85 3.72 -1.69
N MET A 101 19.24 4.12 -0.49
CA MET A 101 20.65 4.39 -0.14
C MET A 101 21.22 3.31 0.77
N ARG A 102 20.35 2.53 1.42
CA ARG A 102 20.76 1.47 2.31
C ARG A 102 19.83 0.28 2.19
N THR A 103 20.42 -0.88 2.36
CA THR A 103 19.76 -2.15 2.56
C THR A 103 20.29 -2.86 3.80
N ARG A 104 19.48 -3.72 4.42
CA ARG A 104 19.90 -4.57 5.55
C ARG A 104 19.19 -5.92 5.46
N VAL A 105 19.72 -6.90 6.18
CA VAL A 105 19.10 -8.21 6.38
C VAL A 105 18.70 -8.32 7.86
N GLY A 106 17.50 -8.82 8.12
CA GLY A 106 17.09 -9.25 9.46
C GLY A 106 16.50 -10.66 9.43
N PRO A 107 16.01 -11.15 10.58
CA PRO A 107 15.43 -12.48 10.66
C PRO A 107 14.27 -12.64 9.67
N ARG A 108 14.49 -13.49 8.66
CA ARG A 108 13.53 -13.82 7.60
C ARG A 108 13.02 -12.62 6.78
N ARG A 109 13.80 -11.54 6.68
CA ARG A 109 13.39 -10.34 5.94
C ARG A 109 14.55 -9.49 5.44
N LEU A 110 14.29 -8.75 4.37
CA LEU A 110 15.15 -7.73 3.78
C LEU A 110 14.60 -6.35 4.13
N PHE A 111 15.48 -5.35 4.21
CA PHE A 111 15.11 -3.97 4.49
C PHE A 111 15.74 -3.05 3.45
N ALA A 112 15.04 -1.99 3.06
CA ALA A 112 15.64 -0.87 2.35
C ALA A 112 15.19 0.47 2.94
N SER A 113 16.05 1.48 2.88
CA SER A 113 15.78 2.85 3.32
C SER A 113 16.46 3.86 2.40
N THR A 114 15.81 5.03 2.21
CA THR A 114 16.40 6.16 1.49
C THR A 114 17.25 7.06 2.39
N SER A 115 17.44 6.70 3.66
CA SER A 115 18.33 7.40 4.58
C SER A 115 19.79 7.00 4.33
N SER A 116 20.65 7.99 4.07
CA SER A 116 22.10 7.79 3.98
C SER A 116 22.78 7.60 5.35
N VAL A 117 22.11 7.98 6.44
CA VAL A 117 22.70 7.98 7.78
C VAL A 117 22.23 6.75 8.55
N ASN A 118 23.17 6.05 9.20
CA ASN A 118 22.84 4.98 10.13
C ASN A 118 22.18 5.59 11.38
N ARG A 119 20.86 5.47 11.46
CA ARG A 119 20.04 5.91 12.58
C ARG A 119 19.22 4.74 13.08
N GLU A 120 18.86 4.79 14.36
CA GLU A 120 17.92 3.87 14.98
C GLU A 120 16.53 3.99 14.36
N THR A 121 16.14 5.20 13.94
CA THR A 121 14.86 5.49 13.30
C THR A 121 14.99 6.05 11.88
N GLU A 122 14.00 5.74 11.04
CA GLU A 122 13.89 6.15 9.65
C GLU A 122 12.95 7.35 9.53
N SER A 123 13.49 8.46 9.04
CA SER A 123 12.70 9.69 8.80
C SER A 123 12.28 9.85 7.34
N GLN A 124 12.55 8.85 6.49
CA GLN A 124 12.30 8.86 5.05
C GLN A 124 11.69 7.52 4.64
N PHE A 125 11.66 7.21 3.33
CA PHE A 125 11.13 5.93 2.86
C PHE A 125 11.87 4.77 3.50
N ALA A 126 11.12 3.77 3.91
CA ALA A 126 11.62 2.53 4.49
C ALA A 126 10.71 1.36 4.10
N CYS A 127 11.26 0.17 3.92
CA CYS A 127 10.47 -1.04 3.72
C CYS A 127 11.03 -2.24 4.46
N GLU A 128 10.14 -3.18 4.78
CA GLU A 128 10.45 -4.54 5.24
C GLU A 128 9.83 -5.55 4.27
N LEU A 129 10.64 -6.47 3.77
CA LEU A 129 10.25 -7.47 2.77
C LEU A 129 10.51 -8.86 3.35
N HIS A 130 9.44 -9.59 3.66
CA HIS A 130 9.51 -10.88 4.34
C HIS A 130 9.70 -12.04 3.35
N ALA A 131 10.35 -13.09 3.85
CA ALA A 131 10.68 -14.29 3.08
C ALA A 131 9.47 -15.06 2.52
N ASP A 132 8.29 -14.84 3.09
CA ASP A 132 7.03 -15.42 2.65
C ASP A 132 6.36 -14.64 1.49
N GLY A 133 6.99 -13.57 1.01
CA GLY A 133 6.45 -12.66 0.00
C GLY A 133 5.62 -11.51 0.56
N GLY A 134 5.37 -11.48 1.87
CA GLY A 134 4.73 -10.35 2.52
C GLY A 134 5.69 -9.17 2.71
N GLY A 135 5.15 -8.00 3.03
CA GLY A 135 5.97 -6.83 3.32
C GLY A 135 5.17 -5.58 3.65
N ALA A 136 5.90 -4.54 4.05
CA ALA A 136 5.37 -3.21 4.23
C ALA A 136 6.35 -2.15 3.71
N LEU A 137 5.81 -1.04 3.19
CA LEU A 137 6.58 0.12 2.75
C LEU A 137 5.96 1.39 3.35
N ALA A 138 6.80 2.19 3.99
CA ALA A 138 6.46 3.48 4.57
C ALA A 138 6.95 4.61 3.67
N ASN A 139 6.03 5.51 3.30
CA ASN A 139 6.29 6.69 2.50
C ASN A 139 6.03 7.94 3.36
N PRO A 140 6.99 8.87 3.50
CA PRO A 140 6.70 10.14 4.17
C PRO A 140 5.74 10.97 3.31
N VAL A 141 4.53 11.20 3.80
CA VAL A 141 3.46 11.93 3.08
C VAL A 141 3.25 13.34 3.61
N SER A 142 3.84 13.67 4.76
CA SER A 142 3.81 15.02 5.33
C SER A 142 5.00 15.29 6.23
N GLU A 143 5.40 16.55 6.29
CA GLU A 143 6.30 17.07 7.31
C GLU A 143 5.49 17.97 8.25
N ARG A 144 5.57 17.70 9.55
CA ARG A 144 4.83 18.43 10.60
C ARG A 144 5.52 19.74 10.95
N ARG A 145 5.82 20.51 9.92
CA ARG A 145 6.40 21.85 10.02
C ARG A 145 5.63 22.77 9.10
N ASP A 146 5.40 23.98 9.56
CA ASP A 146 4.86 25.04 8.71
C ASP A 146 5.91 25.48 7.67
N GLN A 147 5.49 26.38 6.78
CA GLN A 147 6.34 26.96 5.74
C GLN A 147 7.59 27.70 6.27
N PHE A 148 7.64 28.02 7.57
CA PHE A 148 8.75 28.68 8.24
C PHE A 148 9.59 27.71 9.11
N GLY A 149 9.24 26.43 9.11
CA GLY A 149 9.94 25.38 9.85
C GLY A 149 9.52 25.23 11.30
N ALA A 150 8.49 25.96 11.77
CA ALA A 150 7.93 25.80 13.11
C ALA A 150 7.04 24.54 13.17
N PRO A 151 6.94 23.86 14.33
CA PRO A 151 6.06 22.70 14.46
C PRO A 151 4.61 23.02 14.09
N SER A 152 3.99 22.20 13.25
CA SER A 152 2.56 22.31 12.97
C SER A 152 1.73 21.49 13.96
N GLU A 153 0.51 21.95 14.26
CA GLU A 153 -0.44 21.23 15.15
C GLU A 153 -1.00 19.93 14.52
N GLY A 154 -0.72 19.67 13.24
CA GLY A 154 -1.16 18.48 12.53
C GLY A 154 -0.43 18.31 11.20
N SER A 155 -0.68 17.19 10.54
CA SER A 155 -0.10 16.83 9.26
C SER A 155 -0.99 17.30 8.12
N LEU A 156 -0.39 17.93 7.11
CA LEU A 156 -1.05 18.26 5.85
C LEU A 156 -0.60 17.24 4.80
N LEU A 157 -1.51 16.39 4.36
CA LEU A 157 -1.23 15.30 3.44
C LEU A 157 -1.60 15.75 2.02
N GLY A 158 -0.64 15.75 1.10
CA GLY A 158 -0.93 15.96 -0.31
C GLY A 158 -1.74 14.80 -0.88
N ASP A 159 -2.87 15.10 -1.51
CA ASP A 159 -3.74 14.13 -2.18
C ASP A 159 -2.99 13.30 -3.24
N GLU A 160 -2.20 13.97 -4.09
CA GLU A 160 -1.39 13.34 -5.13
C GLU A 160 -0.27 12.50 -4.52
N THR A 161 0.41 13.02 -3.49
CA THR A 161 1.45 12.29 -2.75
C THR A 161 0.89 11.00 -2.12
N LEU A 162 -0.32 11.03 -1.56
CA LEU A 162 -0.97 9.86 -0.97
C LEU A 162 -1.26 8.78 -2.02
N VAL A 163 -1.87 9.17 -3.15
CA VAL A 163 -2.20 8.25 -4.26
C VAL A 163 -0.93 7.65 -4.88
N LEU A 164 0.08 8.49 -5.16
CA LEU A 164 1.37 8.04 -5.70
C LEU A 164 2.10 7.10 -4.75
N GLY A 165 2.04 7.37 -3.44
CA GLY A 165 2.60 6.50 -2.42
C GLY A 165 1.95 5.11 -2.44
N ILE A 166 0.61 5.04 -2.59
CA ILE A 166 -0.11 3.77 -2.69
C ILE A 166 0.30 2.99 -3.94
N LEU A 167 0.21 3.62 -5.13
CA LEU A 167 0.61 3.01 -6.41
C LEU A 167 2.04 2.46 -6.34
N SER A 168 2.98 3.28 -5.86
CA SER A 168 4.40 2.92 -5.77
C SER A 168 4.63 1.75 -4.84
N SER A 169 3.97 1.75 -3.68
CA SER A 169 4.14 0.71 -2.68
C SER A 169 3.55 -0.61 -3.14
N LEU A 170 2.36 -0.59 -3.72
CA LEU A 170 1.72 -1.79 -4.26
C LEU A 170 2.60 -2.43 -5.34
N ARG A 171 3.14 -1.64 -6.26
CA ARG A 171 4.06 -2.12 -7.29
C ARG A 171 5.33 -2.74 -6.70
N PHE A 172 5.95 -2.04 -5.75
CA PHE A 172 7.18 -2.49 -5.12
C PHE A 172 6.98 -3.80 -4.33
N LEU A 173 5.88 -3.88 -3.57
CA LEU A 173 5.51 -5.06 -2.79
C LEU A 173 5.07 -6.22 -3.69
N GLY A 174 4.32 -5.95 -4.76
CA GLY A 174 3.94 -6.95 -5.77
C GLY A 174 5.16 -7.59 -6.42
N ARG A 175 6.12 -6.78 -6.88
CA ARG A 175 7.41 -7.27 -7.44
C ARG A 175 8.20 -8.08 -6.42
N HIS A 176 8.23 -7.67 -5.16
CA HIS A 176 8.84 -8.50 -4.11
C HIS A 176 8.15 -9.86 -3.99
N ALA A 177 6.84 -9.87 -3.82
CA ALA A 177 6.05 -11.08 -3.67
C ALA A 177 6.26 -12.03 -4.87
N ARG A 178 6.15 -11.51 -6.10
CA ARG A 178 6.28 -12.29 -7.33
C ARG A 178 7.73 -12.69 -7.62
N ASP A 179 8.60 -11.70 -7.78
CA ASP A 179 9.92 -11.90 -8.40
C ASP A 179 10.95 -12.45 -7.39
N ARG A 180 10.83 -12.09 -6.11
CA ARG A 180 11.78 -12.52 -5.07
C ARG A 180 11.30 -13.69 -4.25
N ALA A 181 10.01 -13.71 -3.89
CA ALA A 181 9.42 -14.75 -3.05
C ALA A 181 8.65 -15.83 -3.81
N ALA A 182 8.51 -15.71 -5.13
CA ALA A 182 7.82 -16.66 -5.99
C ALA A 182 6.38 -16.94 -5.54
N THR A 183 5.70 -15.93 -5.01
CA THR A 183 4.27 -16.00 -4.68
C THR A 183 3.42 -15.68 -5.90
N THR A 184 2.21 -16.26 -5.93
CA THR A 184 1.27 -16.14 -7.05
C THR A 184 -0.16 -16.07 -6.51
N GLY A 185 -1.08 -15.62 -7.37
CA GLY A 185 -2.50 -15.49 -7.03
C GLY A 185 -2.76 -14.24 -6.18
N THR A 186 -3.70 -14.33 -5.25
CA THR A 186 -4.20 -13.16 -4.52
C THR A 186 -3.40 -12.83 -3.27
N ALA A 187 -3.39 -11.54 -2.92
CA ALA A 187 -2.90 -11.02 -1.66
C ALA A 187 -3.93 -10.07 -1.04
N VAL A 188 -3.94 -10.03 0.29
CA VAL A 188 -4.53 -8.91 1.02
C VAL A 188 -3.54 -7.76 0.98
N VAL A 189 -4.01 -6.59 0.60
CA VAL A 189 -3.25 -5.35 0.66
C VAL A 189 -3.94 -4.36 1.57
N ARG A 190 -3.17 -3.58 2.30
CA ARG A 190 -3.68 -2.64 3.30
C ARG A 190 -2.89 -1.35 3.26
N ALA A 191 -3.57 -0.24 3.53
CA ALA A 191 -2.95 1.08 3.62
C ALA A 191 -3.41 1.79 4.89
N THR A 192 -2.48 2.47 5.56
CA THR A 192 -2.71 3.19 6.81
C THR A 192 -1.87 4.46 6.91
N ILE A 193 -2.31 5.40 7.75
CA ILE A 193 -1.62 6.69 7.98
C ILE A 193 -1.08 6.73 9.41
N CYS A 194 0.24 6.92 9.55
CA CYS A 194 0.96 6.82 10.82
C CYS A 194 1.97 7.97 11.04
N PRO A 195 1.89 8.75 12.12
CA PRO A 195 0.78 8.78 13.06
C PRO A 195 -0.37 9.59 12.44
N ALA A 196 -1.60 9.12 12.70
CA ALA A 196 -2.79 9.94 12.68
C ALA A 196 -3.46 9.75 14.04
N SER A 197 -3.41 10.76 14.90
CA SER A 197 -3.88 10.68 16.28
C SER A 197 -4.51 12.00 16.73
N THR A 198 -5.05 12.04 17.95
CA THR A 198 -5.55 13.29 18.55
C THR A 198 -4.46 14.34 18.74
N GLU A 199 -3.23 13.91 19.02
CA GLU A 199 -2.05 14.77 19.22
C GLU A 199 -1.35 15.14 17.90
N ALA A 200 -1.54 14.32 16.87
CA ALA A 200 -1.01 14.53 15.53
C ALA A 200 -2.09 14.24 14.48
N PRO A 201 -3.13 15.08 14.39
CA PRO A 201 -4.20 14.89 13.43
C PRO A 201 -3.69 15.02 12.00
N ALA A 202 -4.33 14.30 11.07
CA ALA A 202 -4.06 14.41 9.63
C ALA A 202 -5.20 15.17 8.94
N ASN A 203 -4.84 16.06 8.03
CA ASN A 203 -5.75 16.76 7.12
C ASN A 203 -5.29 16.52 5.69
N LEU A 204 -6.23 16.26 4.79
CA LEU A 204 -5.93 16.18 3.37
C LEU A 204 -5.84 17.60 2.79
N ILE A 205 -4.94 17.81 1.85
CA ILE A 205 -4.84 19.04 1.07
C ILE A 205 -4.72 18.68 -0.41
N PHE A 206 -5.25 19.53 -1.27
CA PHE A 206 -5.12 19.36 -2.71
C PHE A 206 -3.90 20.13 -3.22
N GLU A 207 -2.95 19.44 -3.84
CA GLU A 207 -1.70 20.05 -4.31
C GLU A 207 -1.92 21.08 -5.45
N ARG A 208 -3.14 21.18 -5.95
CA ARG A 208 -3.56 22.05 -7.06
C ARG A 208 -4.06 23.44 -6.61
N GLY A 209 -4.22 23.68 -5.31
CA GLY A 209 -4.64 24.98 -4.73
C GLY A 209 -6.11 25.37 -4.98
N ASP A 210 -6.66 25.08 -6.16
CA ASP A 210 -8.03 25.47 -6.55
C ASP A 210 -9.16 24.71 -5.82
N PHE A 211 -8.81 23.80 -4.91
CA PHE A 211 -9.75 22.90 -4.22
C PHE A 211 -9.69 23.05 -2.69
N ASP A 212 -9.01 24.08 -2.18
CA ASP A 212 -8.69 24.25 -0.74
C ASP A 212 -9.90 24.23 0.21
N ASP A 213 -11.08 24.64 -0.26
CA ASP A 213 -12.30 24.65 0.56
C ASP A 213 -12.89 23.24 0.78
N ALA A 214 -12.72 22.31 -0.18
CA ALA A 214 -13.23 20.94 -0.08
C ALA A 214 -12.27 19.98 0.65
N ALA A 215 -10.96 20.30 0.71
CA ALA A 215 -9.96 19.41 1.30
C ALA A 215 -10.03 19.33 2.84
N ARG A 216 -10.79 20.21 3.48
CA ARG A 216 -10.85 20.39 4.94
C ARG A 216 -12.11 19.85 5.59
N GLU A 217 -12.93 19.09 4.87
CA GLU A 217 -14.23 18.63 5.37
C GLU A 217 -14.12 17.80 6.65
N ARG A 218 -13.06 17.00 6.79
CA ARG A 218 -12.82 16.20 8.00
C ARG A 218 -11.33 15.99 8.30
N THR A 219 -11.01 16.14 9.58
CA THR A 219 -9.70 15.80 10.13
C THR A 219 -9.70 14.37 10.65
N VAL A 220 -8.66 13.60 10.31
CA VAL A 220 -8.45 12.23 10.80
C VAL A 220 -7.66 12.26 12.10
N ARG A 221 -8.25 11.72 13.18
CA ARG A 221 -7.71 11.74 14.56
C ARG A 221 -7.40 10.35 15.12
N SER A 222 -7.55 9.32 14.30
CA SER A 222 -7.21 7.92 14.59
C SER A 222 -6.60 7.32 13.35
N THR A 223 -5.75 6.32 13.50
CA THR A 223 -5.10 5.61 12.39
C THR A 223 -6.16 5.03 11.43
N PRO A 224 -6.34 5.62 10.23
CA PRO A 224 -7.31 5.13 9.26
C PRO A 224 -6.77 3.87 8.59
N VAL A 225 -7.67 3.00 8.13
CA VAL A 225 -7.31 1.71 7.56
C VAL A 225 -8.14 1.42 6.33
N ALA A 226 -7.47 1.21 5.20
CA ALA A 226 -8.07 0.73 3.96
C ALA A 226 -7.57 -0.67 3.65
N ASN A 227 -8.45 -1.56 3.16
CA ASN A 227 -8.10 -2.93 2.81
C ASN A 227 -8.64 -3.28 1.43
N ALA A 228 -7.87 -4.04 0.65
CA ALA A 228 -8.33 -4.61 -0.60
C ALA A 228 -7.72 -6.00 -0.81
N VAL A 229 -8.26 -6.71 -1.81
CA VAL A 229 -7.66 -7.93 -2.35
C VAL A 229 -7.22 -7.63 -3.78
N ALA A 230 -6.03 -8.06 -4.13
CA ALA A 230 -5.45 -7.86 -5.46
C ALA A 230 -4.65 -9.09 -5.90
N ASP A 231 -4.51 -9.26 -7.21
CA ASP A 231 -3.65 -10.29 -7.79
C ASP A 231 -2.20 -9.81 -7.78
N ILE A 232 -1.31 -10.65 -7.25
CA ILE A 232 0.12 -10.34 -7.08
C ILE A 232 0.81 -10.10 -8.42
N ASP A 233 0.46 -10.87 -9.45
CA ASP A 233 1.10 -10.78 -10.75
C ASP A 233 0.73 -9.46 -11.44
N LEU A 234 -0.52 -9.04 -11.26
CA LEU A 234 -1.04 -7.77 -11.77
C LEU A 234 -0.50 -6.55 -10.99
N LEU A 235 -0.31 -6.67 -9.67
CA LEU A 235 0.32 -5.60 -8.89
C LEU A 235 1.79 -5.39 -9.26
N ALA A 236 2.51 -6.45 -9.63
CA ALA A 236 3.92 -6.38 -9.96
C ALA A 236 4.20 -5.68 -11.30
N GLU A 237 3.20 -5.61 -12.19
CA GLU A 237 3.27 -4.91 -13.47
C GLU A 237 2.78 -3.47 -13.36
N ASP A 238 3.34 -2.61 -14.20
CA ASP A 238 2.77 -1.29 -14.44
C ASP A 238 1.56 -1.47 -15.38
N GLY A 239 0.34 -1.20 -14.91
CA GLY A 239 -0.87 -1.40 -15.70
C GLY A 239 -2.18 -0.99 -15.01
N PRO A 240 -3.32 -1.16 -15.70
CA PRO A 240 -4.66 -0.79 -15.21
C PRO A 240 -5.01 -1.43 -13.85
N GLU A 241 -4.67 -2.68 -13.63
CA GLU A 241 -5.04 -3.40 -12.40
C GLU A 241 -4.30 -2.89 -11.15
N LEU A 242 -3.09 -2.36 -11.33
CA LEU A 242 -2.38 -1.62 -10.29
C LEU A 242 -3.13 -0.33 -9.92
N VAL A 243 -3.66 0.39 -10.93
CA VAL A 243 -4.52 1.57 -10.74
C VAL A 243 -5.80 1.19 -10.01
N ALA A 244 -6.45 0.08 -10.39
CA ALA A 244 -7.66 -0.42 -9.75
C ALA A 244 -7.45 -0.73 -8.26
N ALA A 245 -6.34 -1.39 -7.93
CA ALA A 245 -5.97 -1.69 -6.55
C ALA A 245 -5.68 -0.42 -5.74
N ALA A 246 -4.95 0.53 -6.33
CA ALA A 246 -4.69 1.82 -5.71
C ALA A 246 -5.96 2.65 -5.52
N TYR A 247 -6.88 2.67 -6.49
CA TYR A 247 -8.16 3.35 -6.39
C TYR A 247 -8.98 2.86 -5.21
N ARG A 248 -9.05 1.53 -4.99
CA ARG A 248 -9.75 0.94 -3.83
C ARG A 248 -9.16 1.42 -2.51
N LEU A 249 -7.84 1.29 -2.33
CA LEU A 249 -7.19 1.70 -1.08
C LEU A 249 -7.24 3.22 -0.87
N ALA A 250 -7.00 4.00 -1.91
CA ALA A 250 -7.01 5.45 -1.83
C ALA A 250 -8.40 5.97 -1.53
N SER A 251 -9.45 5.44 -2.18
CA SER A 251 -10.82 5.87 -1.95
C SER A 251 -11.28 5.59 -0.52
N ASP A 252 -10.99 4.41 0.01
CA ASP A 252 -11.29 4.08 1.41
C ASP A 252 -10.57 5.05 2.38
N LEU A 253 -9.30 5.40 2.11
CA LEU A 253 -8.60 6.41 2.92
C LEU A 253 -9.19 7.82 2.76
N PHE A 254 -9.58 8.21 1.55
CA PHE A 254 -10.16 9.53 1.26
C PHE A 254 -11.52 9.71 1.96
N GLN A 255 -12.30 8.64 2.12
CA GLN A 255 -13.56 8.63 2.88
C GLN A 255 -13.36 8.98 4.37
N GLU A 256 -12.20 8.69 4.95
CA GLU A 256 -11.87 9.11 6.31
C GLU A 256 -11.74 10.64 6.43
N PHE A 257 -11.43 11.32 5.32
CA PHE A 257 -11.38 12.78 5.18
C PHE A 257 -12.69 13.41 4.70
N GLY A 258 -13.74 12.60 4.49
CA GLY A 258 -15.07 13.07 4.06
C GLY A 258 -15.32 13.01 2.55
N LEU A 259 -14.31 12.68 1.75
CA LEU A 259 -14.44 12.59 0.29
C LEU A 259 -15.01 11.23 -0.14
N ALA A 260 -15.88 11.22 -1.15
CA ALA A 260 -16.50 9.97 -1.61
C ALA A 260 -15.48 8.95 -2.18
N GLU A 261 -14.46 9.45 -2.88
CA GLU A 261 -13.44 8.62 -3.53
C GLU A 261 -12.13 9.39 -3.77
N ALA A 262 -11.08 8.66 -4.17
CA ALA A 262 -9.86 9.26 -4.69
C ALA A 262 -10.13 9.84 -6.09
N ILE A 263 -10.05 11.16 -6.21
CA ILE A 263 -10.42 11.88 -7.44
C ILE A 263 -9.41 11.70 -8.58
N GLN A 264 -8.19 11.26 -8.29
CA GLN A 264 -7.11 11.10 -9.26
C GLN A 264 -7.23 9.86 -10.14
N LEU A 265 -7.87 8.80 -9.62
CA LEU A 265 -7.98 7.49 -10.24
C LEU A 265 -9.44 7.15 -10.46
N THR A 266 -9.77 6.45 -11.54
CA THR A 266 -11.14 5.94 -11.75
C THR A 266 -11.28 4.52 -11.23
N ARG A 267 -12.53 4.10 -11.03
CA ARG A 267 -12.86 2.69 -10.78
C ARG A 267 -12.55 1.82 -11.99
N GLU A 268 -12.67 2.38 -13.18
CA GLU A 268 -12.40 1.80 -14.49
C GLU A 268 -10.90 1.88 -14.86
N GLU A 269 -10.01 1.94 -13.87
CA GLU A 269 -8.58 1.68 -14.05
C GLU A 269 -7.81 2.75 -14.85
N ALA A 270 -8.32 3.98 -14.86
CA ALA A 270 -7.75 5.12 -15.59
C ALA A 270 -7.29 6.26 -14.65
N LEU A 271 -6.53 7.20 -15.21
CA LEU A 271 -6.12 8.44 -14.54
C LEU A 271 -7.02 9.60 -14.94
N ARG A 272 -7.52 10.37 -13.97
CA ARG A 272 -8.30 11.58 -14.23
C ARG A 272 -7.39 12.79 -14.38
N ARG A 273 -7.26 13.30 -15.62
CA ARG A 273 -6.27 14.35 -15.98
C ARG A 273 -6.36 15.61 -15.13
N ARG A 274 -7.58 16.04 -14.82
CA ARG A 274 -7.85 17.29 -14.08
C ARG A 274 -7.25 17.29 -12.68
N TYR A 275 -7.13 16.12 -12.04
CA TYR A 275 -6.76 16.01 -10.63
C TYR A 275 -5.29 15.66 -10.41
N TRP A 276 -4.44 16.02 -11.36
CA TRP A 276 -3.00 15.97 -11.19
C TRP A 276 -2.41 17.37 -11.40
N SER A 277 -1.45 17.74 -10.57
CA SER A 277 -0.74 19.00 -10.61
C SER A 277 0.09 19.09 -11.89
N GLN A 278 0.36 20.31 -12.35
CA GLN A 278 1.23 20.52 -13.51
C GLN A 278 2.64 19.94 -13.31
N ARG A 279 3.07 19.81 -12.05
CA ARG A 279 4.35 19.20 -11.69
C ARG A 279 4.34 17.69 -11.90
N ALA A 280 3.28 16.99 -11.51
CA ALA A 280 3.20 15.53 -11.61
C ALA A 280 2.88 15.03 -13.03
N ARG A 281 2.04 15.78 -13.77
CA ARG A 281 1.49 15.33 -15.08
C ARG A 281 2.52 14.82 -16.09
N PRO A 282 3.62 15.53 -16.42
CA PRO A 282 4.48 15.10 -17.53
C PRO A 282 5.10 13.70 -17.33
N GLN A 283 5.48 13.40 -16.09
CA GLN A 283 6.05 12.08 -15.78
C GLN A 283 4.95 11.01 -15.71
N LEU A 284 3.79 11.34 -15.14
CA LEU A 284 2.64 10.44 -15.09
C LEU A 284 2.14 10.08 -16.49
N GLU A 285 2.09 11.03 -17.42
CA GLU A 285 1.68 10.80 -18.81
C GLU A 285 2.63 9.81 -19.48
N THR A 286 3.94 10.00 -19.29
CA THR A 286 4.96 9.08 -19.81
C THR A 286 4.82 7.68 -19.23
N TRP A 287 4.64 7.57 -17.91
CA TRP A 287 4.45 6.28 -17.24
C TRP A 287 3.16 5.58 -17.68
N ALA A 288 2.04 6.30 -17.72
CA ALA A 288 0.75 5.77 -18.11
C ALA A 288 0.75 5.30 -19.57
N GLU A 289 1.38 6.03 -20.49
CA GLU A 289 1.54 5.62 -21.88
C GLU A 289 2.34 4.30 -21.99
N GLN A 290 3.44 4.18 -21.25
CA GLN A 290 4.26 2.96 -21.21
C GLN A 290 3.53 1.77 -20.59
N ALA A 291 2.67 2.03 -19.60
CA ALA A 291 1.89 1.05 -18.87
C ALA A 291 0.54 0.71 -19.53
N GLY A 292 0.16 1.38 -20.62
CA GLY A 292 -1.14 1.19 -21.27
C GLY A 292 -2.33 1.67 -20.42
N ILE A 293 -2.13 2.67 -19.56
CA ILE A 293 -3.16 3.24 -18.69
C ILE A 293 -3.81 4.46 -19.37
N GLU A 294 -5.14 4.49 -19.42
CA GLU A 294 -5.89 5.57 -20.07
C GLU A 294 -5.91 6.85 -19.23
N TRP A 295 -5.98 7.99 -19.93
CA TRP A 295 -6.31 9.29 -19.34
C TRP A 295 -7.71 9.72 -19.72
N VAL A 296 -8.52 10.04 -18.71
CA VAL A 296 -9.87 10.55 -18.91
C VAL A 296 -9.99 11.99 -18.41
N ASP A 297 -10.89 12.75 -19.02
CA ASP A 297 -11.26 14.11 -18.61
C ASP A 297 -12.53 14.12 -17.73
N GLU A 298 -12.87 12.97 -17.13
CA GLU A 298 -13.97 12.81 -16.19
C GLU A 298 -13.85 13.74 -14.98
N THR A 299 -14.98 14.29 -14.54
CA THR A 299 -15.07 15.13 -13.33
C THR A 299 -15.85 14.45 -12.23
N VAL A 300 -15.42 14.61 -10.98
CA VAL A 300 -16.03 14.05 -9.78
C VAL A 300 -16.63 15.20 -8.98
N PRO A 301 -17.83 15.06 -8.40
CA PRO A 301 -18.35 16.03 -7.45
C PRO A 301 -17.49 16.01 -6.17
N LEU A 302 -17.06 17.20 -5.74
CA LEU A 302 -16.42 17.42 -4.44
C LEU A 302 -17.45 17.88 -3.44
#